data_AF-A0A6B0SGA7-F1
#
_entry.id   AF-A0A6B0SGA7-F1
#
_cell.length_a   1.000
_cell.length_b   1.000
_cell.length_c   1.000
_cell.angle_alpha   90.00
_cell.angle_beta   90.00
_cell.angle_gamma   90.00
#
_symmetry.space_group_name_H-M   'P 1'
#
loop_
_entity.id
_entity.type
_entity.pdbx_description
1 polymer ?
#
loop_
_entity_poly.entity_id
_entity_poly.type
_entity_poly.pdbx_seq_one_letter_code
_entity_poly.pdbx_strand_id
1 'polypeptide(L)'
;MASEQTIQEIEETLGQVPGFLELPAEPASDHSWAIFRDLVLGETELSPREKALVGVTAAAVMNCPYCTYFHTEEARLADVTEDELEETVTVASNTQYFSTLLHGNEYDHDEFVTETDEIFEYIREQEAAAGDD
;
A
#
# COMPACT_ATOMS: atom_id res chain seq x y z
N MET A 1 6.59 -14.91 -23.51
CA MET A 1 5.37 -14.97 -22.67
C MET A 1 5.70 -15.76 -21.42
N ALA A 2 4.82 -15.79 -20.41
CA ALA A 2 4.98 -16.69 -19.27
C ALA A 2 5.03 -18.16 -19.72
N SER A 3 5.64 -19.01 -18.91
CA SER A 3 5.64 -20.46 -19.13
C SER A 3 4.21 -21.02 -19.10
N GLU A 4 3.98 -22.15 -19.78
CA GLU A 4 2.67 -22.83 -19.76
C GLU A 4 2.24 -23.19 -18.33
N GLN A 5 3.20 -23.57 -17.48
CA GLN A 5 2.96 -23.82 -16.06
C GLN A 5 2.47 -22.56 -15.35
N THR A 6 3.16 -21.43 -15.53
CA THR A 6 2.76 -20.16 -14.92
C THR A 6 1.38 -19.71 -15.40
N ILE A 7 1.07 -19.86 -16.69
CA ILE A 7 -0.25 -19.54 -17.24
C ILE A 7 -1.34 -20.38 -16.57
N GLN A 8 -1.10 -21.69 -16.43
CA GLN A 8 -2.04 -22.59 -15.75
C GLN A 8 -2.24 -22.20 -14.28
N GLU A 9 -1.16 -21.89 -13.55
CA GLU A 9 -1.25 -21.44 -12.15
C GLU A 9 -2.05 -20.14 -12.01
N ILE A 10 -1.87 -19.19 -12.94
CA ILE A 10 -2.65 -17.94 -12.97
C ILE A 10 -4.14 -18.24 -13.13
N GLU A 11 -4.49 -19.09 -14.10
CA GLU A 11 -5.89 -19.46 -14.36
C GLU A 11 -6.53 -20.18 -13.17
N GLU A 12 -5.80 -21.09 -12.53
CA GLU A 12 -6.28 -21.80 -11.34
C GLU A 12 -6.45 -20.85 -10.13
N THR A 13 -5.58 -19.84 -9.99
CA THR A 13 -5.60 -18.90 -8.86
C THR A 13 -6.65 -17.79 -9.04
N LEU A 14 -6.77 -17.23 -10.25
CA LEU A 14 -7.60 -16.05 -10.53
C LEU A 14 -8.89 -16.37 -11.31
N GLY A 15 -9.05 -17.61 -11.76
CA GLY A 15 -10.17 -18.05 -12.61
C GLY A 15 -10.09 -17.60 -14.07
N GLN A 16 -9.04 -16.86 -14.43
CA GLN A 16 -8.73 -16.39 -15.78
C GLN A 16 -7.25 -15.99 -15.85
N VAL A 17 -6.72 -15.77 -17.06
CA VAL A 17 -5.42 -15.13 -17.27
C VAL A 17 -5.68 -13.65 -17.61
N PRO A 18 -5.54 -12.71 -16.66
CA PRO A 18 -5.80 -11.30 -16.91
C PRO A 18 -4.74 -10.71 -17.84
N GLY A 19 -5.17 -9.88 -18.80
CA GLY A 19 -4.24 -9.28 -19.77
C GLY A 19 -3.13 -8.41 -19.15
N PHE A 20 -3.31 -7.86 -17.94
CA PHE A 20 -2.24 -7.10 -17.27
C PHE A 20 -1.07 -7.98 -16.80
N LEU A 21 -1.29 -9.28 -16.56
CA LEU A 21 -0.24 -10.25 -16.25
C LEU A 21 0.53 -10.72 -17.50
N GLU A 22 0.03 -10.40 -18.69
CA GLU A 22 0.72 -10.67 -19.97
C GLU A 22 1.62 -9.50 -20.42
N LEU A 23 1.49 -8.33 -19.79
CA LEU A 23 2.27 -7.12 -20.13
C LEU A 23 3.78 -7.24 -19.84
N PRO A 24 4.25 -7.93 -18.78
CA PRO A 24 5.68 -8.05 -18.53
C PRO A 24 6.42 -8.70 -19.70
N ALA A 25 7.60 -8.17 -20.03
CA ALA A 25 8.47 -8.77 -21.04
C ALA A 25 8.80 -10.22 -20.69
N GLU A 26 8.98 -11.07 -21.71
CA GLU A 26 9.13 -12.52 -21.55
C GLU A 26 10.12 -12.98 -20.46
N PRO A 27 11.35 -12.41 -20.36
CA PRO A 27 12.28 -12.83 -19.30
C PRO A 27 11.78 -12.55 -17.87
N ALA A 28 10.80 -11.67 -17.72
CA ALA A 28 10.23 -11.27 -16.44
C ALA A 28 8.86 -11.92 -16.15
N SER A 29 8.17 -12.49 -17.13
CA SER A 29 6.76 -12.90 -16.98
C SER A 29 6.53 -13.86 -15.80
N ASP A 30 7.34 -14.92 -15.68
CA ASP A 30 7.20 -15.89 -14.57
C ASP A 30 7.54 -15.27 -13.21
N HIS A 31 8.54 -14.37 -13.18
CA HIS A 31 8.93 -13.67 -11.96
C HIS A 31 7.89 -12.65 -11.51
N SER A 32 7.25 -11.95 -12.46
CA SER A 32 6.15 -11.03 -12.17
C SER A 32 4.95 -11.75 -11.56
N TRP A 33 4.61 -12.94 -12.07
CA TRP A 33 3.61 -13.79 -11.43
C TRP A 33 4.03 -14.23 -10.03
N ALA A 34 5.26 -14.69 -9.85
CA ALA A 34 5.75 -15.12 -8.54
C ALA A 34 5.65 -14.01 -7.49
N ILE A 35 6.02 -12.77 -7.84
CA ILE A 35 5.85 -11.61 -6.95
C ILE A 35 4.37 -11.41 -6.59
N PHE A 36 3.49 -11.44 -7.58
CA PHE A 36 2.06 -11.23 -7.33
C PHE A 36 1.46 -12.34 -6.46
N ARG A 37 1.73 -13.60 -6.79
CA ARG A 37 1.25 -14.77 -6.04
C ARG A 37 1.79 -14.81 -4.61
N ASP A 38 3.10 -14.65 -4.44
CA ASP A 38 3.76 -14.92 -3.16
C ASP A 38 3.73 -13.71 -2.22
N LEU A 39 3.79 -12.49 -2.76
CA LEU A 39 3.80 -11.26 -1.95
C LEU A 39 2.43 -10.59 -1.87
N VAL A 40 1.73 -10.42 -3.00
CA VAL A 40 0.44 -9.69 -3.00
C VAL A 40 -0.66 -10.60 -2.45
N LEU A 41 -0.83 -11.78 -3.04
CA LEU A 41 -1.89 -12.72 -2.63
C LEU A 41 -1.50 -13.64 -1.46
N GLY A 42 -0.20 -13.86 -1.25
CA GLY A 42 0.31 -14.81 -0.27
C GLY A 42 0.13 -14.34 1.18
N GLU A 43 0.19 -15.30 2.11
CA GLU A 43 0.26 -15.01 3.54
C GLU A 43 1.67 -14.51 3.91
N THR A 44 1.75 -13.31 4.48
CA THR A 44 3.00 -12.65 4.89
C THR A 44 2.79 -11.93 6.22
N GLU A 45 3.77 -11.15 6.67
CA GLU A 45 3.67 -10.34 7.89
C GLU A 45 2.54 -9.31 7.81
N LEU A 46 2.31 -8.71 6.64
CA LEU A 46 1.11 -7.91 6.39
C LEU A 46 -0.07 -8.83 6.05
N SER A 47 -1.18 -8.61 6.73
CA SER A 47 -2.48 -9.20 6.42
C SER A 47 -3.02 -8.70 5.06
N PRO A 48 -3.96 -9.42 4.43
CA PRO A 48 -4.62 -8.96 3.21
C PRO A 48 -5.25 -7.57 3.36
N ARG A 49 -5.82 -7.30 4.54
CA ARG A 49 -6.39 -6.00 4.90
C ARG A 49 -5.34 -4.89 4.84
N GLU A 50 -4.18 -5.10 5.47
CA GLU A 50 -3.09 -4.10 5.47
C GLU A 50 -2.53 -3.87 4.07
N LYS A 51 -2.33 -4.94 3.28
CA LYS A 51 -1.88 -4.83 1.88
C LYS A 51 -2.85 -4.01 1.03
N ALA A 52 -4.14 -4.26 1.17
CA ALA A 52 -5.17 -3.54 0.43
C ALA A 52 -5.20 -2.05 0.80
N LEU A 53 -5.14 -1.70 2.09
CA LEU A 53 -5.09 -0.30 2.53
C LEU A 53 -3.84 0.41 2.00
N VAL A 54 -2.66 -0.23 2.08
CA VAL A 54 -1.42 0.30 1.48
C VAL A 54 -1.60 0.49 -0.03
N GLY A 55 -2.18 -0.48 -0.73
CA GLY A 55 -2.45 -0.41 -2.17
C GLY A 55 -3.39 0.74 -2.54
N VAL A 56 -4.48 0.94 -1.79
CA VAL A 56 -5.44 2.04 -1.99
C VAL A 56 -4.75 3.39 -1.84
N THR A 57 -3.96 3.59 -0.77
CA THR A 57 -3.25 4.87 -0.54
C THR A 57 -2.24 5.17 -1.65
N ALA A 58 -1.42 4.18 -2.05
CA ALA A 58 -0.45 4.33 -3.13
C ALA A 58 -1.13 4.65 -4.46
N ALA A 59 -2.22 3.94 -4.78
CA ALA A 59 -3.01 4.17 -5.99
C ALA A 59 -3.60 5.58 -6.04
N ALA A 60 -4.16 6.05 -4.92
CA ALA A 60 -4.75 7.39 -4.80
C ALA A 60 -3.71 8.48 -5.02
N VAL A 61 -2.55 8.41 -4.35
CA VAL A 61 -1.49 9.42 -4.45
C VAL A 61 -0.88 9.47 -5.86
N MET A 62 -0.67 8.30 -6.50
CA MET A 62 -0.16 8.23 -7.87
C MET A 62 -1.21 8.56 -8.94
N ASN A 63 -2.48 8.75 -8.54
CA ASN A 63 -3.61 8.95 -9.44
C ASN A 63 -3.75 7.83 -10.49
N CYS A 64 -3.53 6.56 -10.09
CA CYS A 64 -3.59 5.41 -10.98
C CYS A 64 -5.01 4.80 -11.01
N PRO A 65 -5.83 5.02 -12.07
CA PRO A 65 -7.22 4.54 -12.07
C PRO A 65 -7.34 3.01 -12.03
N TYR A 66 -6.40 2.29 -12.65
CA TYR A 66 -6.36 0.81 -12.62
C TYR A 66 -6.09 0.30 -11.21
N CYS A 67 -5.08 0.88 -10.56
CA CYS A 67 -4.65 0.52 -9.22
C CYS A 67 -5.73 0.88 -8.19
N THR A 68 -6.38 2.03 -8.36
CA THR A 68 -7.46 2.48 -7.48
C THR A 68 -8.59 1.46 -7.51
N TYR A 69 -9.02 1.04 -8.70
CA TYR A 69 -10.08 0.04 -8.81
C TYR A 69 -9.66 -1.30 -8.19
N PHE A 70 -8.49 -1.83 -8.59
CA PHE A 70 -8.02 -3.13 -8.12
C PHE A 70 -7.89 -3.20 -6.59
N HIS A 71 -7.19 -2.24 -5.98
CA HIS A 71 -6.97 -2.26 -4.53
C HIS A 71 -8.22 -1.89 -3.72
N THR A 72 -9.18 -1.15 -4.30
CA THR A 72 -10.48 -0.94 -3.64
C THR A 72 -11.28 -2.25 -3.58
N GLU A 73 -11.27 -3.06 -4.64
CA GLU A 73 -11.90 -4.39 -4.62
C GLU A 73 -11.16 -5.36 -3.68
N GLU A 74 -9.83 -5.30 -3.62
CA GLU A 74 -9.03 -6.05 -2.65
C GLU A 74 -9.40 -5.67 -1.20
N ALA A 75 -9.58 -4.37 -0.93
CA ALA A 75 -9.96 -3.88 0.39
C ALA A 75 -11.36 -4.36 0.78
N ARG A 76 -12.32 -4.30 -0.14
CA ARG A 76 -13.67 -4.83 0.06
C ARG A 76 -13.67 -6.34 0.31
N LEU A 77 -12.82 -7.09 -0.41
CA LEU A 77 -12.64 -8.52 -0.20
C LEU A 77 -12.07 -8.81 1.20
N ALA A 78 -11.23 -7.92 1.74
CA ALA A 78 -10.69 -7.99 3.08
C ALA A 78 -11.58 -7.35 4.16
N ASP A 79 -12.88 -7.20 3.89
CA ASP A 79 -13.91 -6.64 4.77
C ASP A 79 -13.56 -5.22 5.29
N VAL A 80 -12.83 -4.41 4.50
CA VAL A 80 -12.67 -2.98 4.76
C VAL A 80 -13.98 -2.28 4.40
N THR A 81 -14.52 -1.52 5.35
CA THR A 81 -15.76 -0.77 5.16
C THR A 81 -15.54 0.48 4.30
N GLU A 82 -16.61 1.04 3.74
CA GLU A 82 -16.52 2.30 2.98
C GLU A 82 -16.07 3.47 3.87
N ASP A 83 -16.47 3.49 5.15
CA ASP A 83 -16.02 4.51 6.12
C ASP A 83 -14.49 4.41 6.35
N GLU A 84 -13.96 3.19 6.46
CA GLU A 84 -12.52 2.96 6.60
C GLU A 84 -11.75 3.29 5.31
N LEU A 85 -12.35 3.07 4.13
CA LEU A 85 -11.78 3.51 2.86
C LEU A 85 -11.73 5.04 2.76
N GLU A 86 -12.79 5.74 3.16
CA GLU A 86 -12.82 7.21 3.20
C GLU A 86 -11.76 7.76 4.16
N GLU A 87 -11.63 7.18 5.35
CA GLU A 87 -10.60 7.56 6.31
C GLU A 87 -9.19 7.30 5.75
N THR A 88 -8.97 6.13 5.14
CA THR A 88 -7.68 5.75 4.53
C THR A 88 -7.26 6.73 3.44
N VAL A 89 -8.17 7.11 2.54
CA VAL A 89 -7.89 8.10 1.48
C VAL A 89 -7.66 9.49 2.08
N THR A 90 -8.35 9.85 3.16
CA THR A 90 -8.14 11.10 3.88
C THR A 90 -6.74 11.16 4.51
N VAL A 91 -6.26 10.07 5.11
CA VAL A 91 -4.89 9.95 5.65
C VAL A 91 -3.85 10.13 4.53
N ALA A 92 -4.07 9.50 3.37
CA ALA A 92 -3.19 9.66 2.20
C ALA A 92 -3.16 11.12 1.71
N SER A 93 -4.34 11.76 1.64
CA SER A 93 -4.48 13.17 1.26
C SER A 93 -3.72 14.10 2.22
N ASN A 94 -3.82 13.86 3.53
CA ASN A 94 -3.09 14.64 4.53
C ASN A 94 -1.57 14.54 4.34
N THR A 95 -1.07 13.34 4.05
CA THR A 95 0.36 13.12 3.76
C THR A 95 0.80 13.93 2.54
N GLN A 96 0.02 13.90 1.44
CA GLN A 96 0.30 14.66 0.23
C GLN A 96 0.23 16.19 0.45
N TYR A 97 -0.71 16.64 1.30
CA TYR A 97 -0.86 18.04 1.67
C TYR A 97 0.40 18.57 2.37
N PHE A 98 0.87 17.90 3.42
CA PHE A 98 2.08 18.32 4.14
C PHE A 98 3.35 18.16 3.29
N SER A 99 3.43 17.12 2.46
CA SER A 99 4.52 17.00 1.48
C SER A 99 4.61 18.25 0.59
N THR A 100 3.48 18.75 0.11
CA THR A 100 3.42 19.98 -0.71
C THR A 100 3.89 21.20 0.07
N LEU A 101 3.48 21.35 1.33
CA LEU A 101 3.89 22.48 2.16
C LEU A 101 5.38 22.45 2.50
N LEU A 102 5.90 21.30 2.96
CA LEU A 102 7.29 21.16 3.38
C LEU A 102 8.25 21.36 2.21
N HIS A 103 8.03 20.64 1.10
CA HIS A 103 8.87 20.76 -0.09
C HIS A 103 8.71 22.13 -0.75
N GLY A 104 7.48 22.64 -0.84
CA GLY A 104 7.19 23.91 -1.52
C GLY A 104 7.73 25.14 -0.79
N ASN A 105 7.90 25.07 0.54
CA ASN A 105 8.50 26.14 1.34
C ASN A 105 9.98 25.91 1.64
N GLU A 106 10.60 24.86 1.08
CA GLU A 106 11.99 24.48 1.35
C GLU A 106 12.30 24.39 2.86
N TYR A 107 11.39 23.78 3.62
CA TYR A 107 11.57 23.58 5.07
C TYR A 107 12.82 22.73 5.34
N ASP A 108 13.64 23.13 6.32
CA ASP A 108 14.91 22.46 6.59
C ASP A 108 14.69 21.03 7.10
N HIS A 109 15.32 20.07 6.43
CA HIS A 109 15.10 18.65 6.71
C HIS A 109 15.76 18.22 8.03
N ASP A 110 16.91 18.78 8.40
CA ASP A 110 17.58 18.43 9.65
C ASP A 110 16.82 19.02 10.85
N GLU A 111 16.24 20.21 10.68
CA GLU A 111 15.29 20.81 11.63
C GLU A 111 14.04 19.93 11.77
N PHE A 112 13.42 19.51 10.66
CA PHE A 112 12.24 18.64 10.68
C PHE A 112 12.48 17.33 11.44
N VAL A 113 13.64 16.69 11.20
CA VAL A 113 14.02 15.45 11.90
C VAL A 113 14.18 15.70 13.40
N THR A 114 14.88 16.78 13.78
CA THR A 114 15.09 17.13 15.19
C THR A 114 13.76 17.37 15.90
N GLU A 115 12.89 18.20 15.33
CA GLU A 115 11.56 18.49 15.90
C GLU A 115 10.70 17.22 15.99
N THR A 116 10.73 16.36 14.97
CA THR A 116 9.98 15.11 14.96
C THR A 116 10.44 14.16 16.06
N ASP A 117 11.76 13.99 16.24
CA ASP A 117 12.32 13.15 17.29
C ASP A 117 11.89 13.64 18.69
N GLU A 118 11.99 14.96 18.94
CA GLU A 118 11.54 15.58 20.19
C GLU A 118 10.03 15.38 20.44
N ILE A 119 9.19 15.49 19.41
CA ILE A 119 7.75 15.23 19.49
C ILE A 119 7.48 13.78 19.92
N PHE A 120 8.13 12.81 19.30
CA PHE A 120 7.90 11.40 19.63
C PHE A 120 8.52 10.99 20.97
N GLU A 121 9.61 11.61 21.41
CA GLU A 121 10.13 11.47 22.77
C GLU A 121 9.09 11.91 23.79
N TYR A 122 8.56 13.14 23.64
CA TYR A 122 7.53 13.68 24.52
C TYR A 122 6.26 12.80 24.57
N ILE A 123 5.79 12.29 23.43
CA ILE A 123 4.63 11.40 23.39
C ILE A 123 4.88 10.12 24.21
N ARG A 124 6.04 9.48 24.04
CA ARG A 124 6.37 8.26 24.78
C ARG A 124 6.45 8.48 26.29
N GLU A 125 6.99 9.61 26.72
CA GLU A 125 7.03 9.99 28.14
C GLU A 125 5.62 10.10 28.72
N GLN A 126 4.69 10.71 27.97
CA GLN A 126 3.30 10.88 28.39
C GLN A 126 2.54 9.55 28.44
N GLU A 127 2.77 8.64 27.49
CA GLU A 127 2.17 7.29 27.51
C GLU A 127 2.68 6.46 28.68
N ALA A 128 3.98 6.52 28.99
CA ALA A 128 4.56 5.84 30.14
C ALA A 128 3.97 6.35 31.47
N ALA A 129 3.81 7.68 31.60
CA ALA A 129 3.19 8.28 32.77
C ALA A 129 1.71 7.90 32.95
N ALA A 130 0.97 7.69 31.85
CA ALA A 130 -0.43 7.29 31.88
C ALA A 130 -0.66 5.79 32.13
N GLY A 131 0.36 4.94 31.88
CA GLY A 131 0.30 3.49 32.12
C GLY A 131 0.66 3.04 33.54
N ASP A 132 1.16 3.96 34.37
CA ASP A 132 1.52 3.74 35.78
C ASP A 132 0.37 4.08 36.77
N ASP A 133 -0.79 4.51 36.27
CA ASP A 133 -2.06 4.76 37.01
C ASP A 133 -3.11 3.64 36.79
#